data_AF-A0A1E3HER1-F1
#
_entry.id   AF-A0A1E3HER1-F1
#
_cell.length_a   1.000
_cell.length_b   1.000
_cell.length_c   1.000
_cell.angle_alpha   90.00
_cell.angle_beta   90.00
_cell.angle_gamma   90.00
#
_symmetry.space_group_name_H-M   'P 1'
#
loop_
_entity.id
_entity.type
_entity.pdbx_description
1 polymer ?
#
loop_
_entity_poly.entity_id
_entity_poly.type
_entity_poly.pdbx_seq_one_letter_code
_entity_poly.pdbx_strand_id
1 'polypeptide(L)'
;MSPVALNPNTSEDGDWLEAPLQGGASDPLVNQEYVRLATKYTDAGYREGITDGKLSTLQQGFDESFAQSVPLSRTIGCIRGRAAALLAFLTLYPPSSASVEDELRDLISDMSAVRRDQVLPEDEERVQHEREDHLAFELDTNHYREMENLDKALDTLGKEADEEVKKDLKVLEELQKRLQDLEGRIRGWSSDD
;
A
#
# COMPACT_ATOMS: atom_id res chain seq x y z
N MET A 1 79.47 -25.37 -41.47
CA MET A 1 79.16 -26.52 -40.60
C MET A 1 80.01 -26.39 -39.36
N SER A 2 79.42 -25.90 -38.28
CA SER A 2 80.03 -25.83 -36.94
C SER A 2 79.26 -26.79 -36.03
N PRO A 3 79.91 -27.43 -35.04
CA PRO A 3 79.28 -28.50 -34.26
C PRO A 3 78.27 -27.91 -33.27
N VAL A 4 77.12 -28.59 -33.16
CA VAL A 4 76.10 -28.34 -32.15
C VAL A 4 76.66 -28.76 -30.79
N ALA A 5 76.87 -27.80 -29.90
CA ALA A 5 77.14 -28.07 -28.50
C ALA A 5 75.82 -28.48 -27.83
N LEU A 6 75.71 -29.75 -27.42
CA LEU A 6 74.66 -30.19 -26.50
C LEU A 6 74.85 -29.45 -25.17
N ASN A 7 73.86 -28.65 -24.80
CA ASN A 7 73.78 -28.00 -23.50
C ASN A 7 73.12 -29.00 -22.54
N PRO A 8 73.82 -29.53 -21.52
CA PRO A 8 73.30 -30.60 -20.65
C PRO A 8 72.52 -30.01 -19.47
N ASN A 9 71.48 -29.25 -19.75
CA ASN A 9 70.53 -28.81 -18.72
C ASN A 9 69.16 -28.49 -19.36
N THR A 10 68.57 -29.48 -20.01
CA THR A 10 67.11 -29.56 -20.17
C THR A 10 66.56 -30.27 -18.93
N SER A 11 66.50 -29.54 -17.81
CA SER A 11 65.61 -29.94 -16.72
C SER A 11 64.18 -29.57 -17.15
N GLU A 12 63.55 -30.46 -17.92
CA GLU A 12 62.13 -30.38 -18.28
C GLU A 12 61.20 -30.56 -17.06
N ASP A 13 61.76 -30.80 -15.87
CA ASP A 13 61.04 -31.00 -14.61
C ASP A 13 60.73 -29.68 -13.85
N GLY A 14 61.14 -28.52 -14.39
CA GLY A 14 60.99 -27.22 -13.71
C GLY A 14 59.68 -26.47 -13.99
N ASP A 15 59.00 -26.78 -15.09
CA ASP A 15 57.83 -26.01 -15.57
C ASP A 15 56.52 -26.41 -14.86
N TRP A 16 56.52 -27.56 -14.17
CA TRP A 16 55.35 -28.08 -13.43
C TRP A 16 55.27 -27.62 -11.97
N LEU A 17 56.34 -27.01 -11.45
CA LEU A 17 56.45 -26.55 -10.05
C LEU A 17 56.22 -25.03 -9.90
N GLU A 18 56.16 -24.28 -10.99
CA GLU A 18 55.78 -22.87 -10.96
C GLU A 18 54.25 -22.75 -10.93
N ALA A 19 53.72 -22.15 -9.86
CA ALA A 19 52.30 -21.83 -9.79
C ALA A 19 51.96 -20.89 -10.97
N PRO A 20 50.81 -21.08 -11.66
CA PRO A 20 50.41 -20.19 -12.73
C PRO A 20 50.47 -18.74 -12.25
N LEU A 21 51.22 -17.89 -12.97
CA LEU A 21 51.38 -16.46 -12.64
C LEU A 21 50.04 -15.70 -12.65
N GLN A 22 49.00 -16.29 -13.23
CA GLN A 22 47.67 -15.72 -13.39
C GLN A 22 46.77 -16.17 -12.24
N GLY A 23 46.11 -15.22 -11.56
CA GLY A 23 45.23 -15.49 -10.41
C GLY A 23 45.77 -15.10 -9.03
N GLY A 24 46.97 -14.51 -8.94
CA GLY A 24 47.50 -13.94 -7.69
C GLY A 24 46.88 -12.60 -7.32
N ALA A 25 46.97 -12.19 -6.04
CA ALA A 25 46.43 -10.89 -5.58
C ALA A 25 47.06 -9.65 -6.26
N SER A 26 48.24 -9.80 -6.86
CA SER A 26 48.93 -8.79 -7.66
C SER A 26 48.55 -8.79 -9.14
N ASP A 27 47.69 -9.70 -9.59
CA ASP A 27 47.24 -9.78 -10.99
C ASP A 27 46.20 -8.67 -11.27
N PRO A 28 46.46 -7.76 -12.23
CA PRO A 28 45.54 -6.69 -12.57
C PRO A 28 44.18 -7.21 -13.06
N LEU A 29 44.12 -8.41 -13.65
CA LEU A 29 42.86 -9.03 -14.09
C LEU A 29 42.00 -9.46 -12.88
N VAL A 30 42.65 -9.97 -11.82
CA VAL A 30 41.97 -10.35 -10.57
C VAL A 30 41.41 -9.12 -9.87
N ASN A 31 42.16 -8.02 -9.84
CA ASN A 31 41.67 -6.75 -9.29
C ASN A 31 40.49 -6.18 -10.10
N GLN A 32 40.54 -6.27 -11.43
CA GLN A 32 39.45 -5.80 -12.28
C GLN A 32 38.16 -6.63 -12.07
N GLU A 33 38.26 -7.95 -12.01
CA GLU A 33 37.11 -8.80 -11.71
C GLU A 33 36.61 -8.61 -10.28
N TYR A 34 37.51 -8.44 -9.29
CA TYR A 34 37.13 -8.13 -7.91
C TYR A 34 36.33 -6.83 -7.83
N VAL A 35 36.78 -5.75 -8.49
CA VAL A 35 36.04 -4.48 -8.55
C VAL A 35 34.69 -4.68 -9.23
N ARG A 36 34.65 -5.42 -10.36
CA ARG A 36 33.40 -5.70 -11.08
C ARG A 36 32.39 -6.47 -10.22
N LEU A 37 32.85 -7.48 -9.51
CA LEU A 37 32.04 -8.27 -8.58
C LEU A 37 31.58 -7.41 -7.40
N ALA A 38 32.48 -6.64 -6.80
CA ALA A 38 32.17 -5.75 -5.69
C ALA A 38 31.08 -4.74 -6.07
N THR A 39 31.22 -4.03 -7.20
CA THR A 39 30.20 -3.09 -7.70
C THR A 39 28.87 -3.78 -7.96
N LYS A 40 28.88 -4.98 -8.55
CA LYS A 40 27.65 -5.73 -8.81
C LYS A 40 26.94 -6.13 -7.51
N TYR A 41 27.67 -6.58 -6.50
CA TYR A 41 27.08 -6.98 -5.21
C TYR A 41 26.65 -5.79 -4.37
N THR A 42 27.35 -4.65 -4.41
CA THR A 42 26.91 -3.43 -3.75
C THR A 42 25.64 -2.88 -4.39
N ASP A 43 25.56 -2.83 -5.72
CA ASP A 43 24.38 -2.33 -6.44
C ASP A 43 23.20 -3.28 -6.30
N ALA A 44 23.45 -4.59 -6.36
CA ALA A 44 22.41 -5.60 -6.15
C ALA A 44 21.87 -5.55 -4.72
N GLY A 45 22.74 -5.51 -3.71
CA GLY A 45 22.33 -5.44 -2.31
C GLY A 45 21.61 -4.13 -1.97
N TYR A 46 22.02 -3.00 -2.56
CA TYR A 46 21.32 -1.73 -2.40
C TYR A 46 19.91 -1.77 -3.04
N ARG A 47 19.80 -2.32 -4.25
CA ARG A 47 18.50 -2.47 -4.92
C ARG A 47 17.58 -3.43 -4.15
N GLU A 48 18.12 -4.56 -3.72
CA GLU A 48 17.41 -5.56 -2.92
C GLU A 48 16.93 -4.98 -1.59
N GLY A 49 17.79 -4.25 -0.89
CA GLY A 49 17.41 -3.56 0.36
C GLY A 49 16.31 -2.51 0.17
N ILE A 50 16.34 -1.76 -0.94
CA ILE A 50 15.25 -0.83 -1.27
C ILE A 50 13.96 -1.57 -1.58
N THR A 51 14.02 -2.64 -2.37
CA THR A 51 12.82 -3.41 -2.72
C THR A 51 12.21 -4.09 -1.51
N ASP A 52 13.03 -4.66 -0.64
CA ASP A 52 12.60 -5.33 0.58
C ASP A 52 12.02 -4.32 1.57
N GLY A 53 12.67 -3.16 1.75
CA GLY A 53 12.15 -2.09 2.58
C GLY A 53 10.78 -1.59 2.11
N LYS A 54 10.64 -1.36 0.79
CA LYS A 54 9.36 -0.94 0.18
C LYS A 54 8.27 -2.00 0.34
N LEU A 55 8.60 -3.27 0.12
CA LEU A 55 7.64 -4.35 0.28
C LEU A 55 7.22 -4.54 1.74
N SER A 56 8.17 -4.41 2.67
CA SER A 56 7.91 -4.54 4.11
C SER A 56 6.96 -3.46 4.61
N THR A 57 7.18 -2.19 4.27
CA THR A 57 6.31 -1.09 4.73
C THR A 57 4.97 -1.09 4.00
N LEU A 58 4.95 -1.39 2.70
CA LEU A 58 3.71 -1.44 1.91
C LEU A 58 2.77 -2.55 2.40
N GLN A 59 3.30 -3.74 2.69
CA GLN A 59 2.48 -4.84 3.17
C GLN A 59 1.94 -4.54 4.58
N GLN A 60 2.77 -3.98 5.45
CA GLN A 60 2.34 -3.61 6.81
C GLN A 60 1.23 -2.54 6.78
N GLY A 61 1.37 -1.49 5.96
CA GLY A 61 0.33 -0.46 5.81
C GLY A 61 -0.97 -1.00 5.20
N PHE A 62 -0.87 -1.95 4.25
CA PHE A 62 -2.04 -2.65 3.74
C PHE A 62 -2.73 -3.47 4.85
N ASP A 63 -1.98 -4.28 5.59
CA ASP A 63 -2.54 -5.14 6.63
C ASP A 63 -3.22 -4.32 7.74
N GLU A 64 -2.63 -3.19 8.13
CA GLU A 64 -3.20 -2.28 9.12
C GLU A 64 -4.50 -1.63 8.62
N SER A 65 -4.49 -1.03 7.43
CA SER A 65 -5.69 -0.42 6.85
C SER A 65 -6.80 -1.45 6.58
N PHE A 66 -6.44 -2.68 6.24
CA PHE A 66 -7.36 -3.79 6.09
C PHE A 66 -7.98 -4.17 7.45
N ALA A 67 -7.16 -4.33 8.49
CA ALA A 67 -7.62 -4.65 9.84
C ALA A 67 -8.59 -3.59 10.40
N GLN A 68 -8.34 -2.31 10.13
CA GLN A 68 -9.20 -1.21 10.56
C GLN A 68 -10.52 -1.14 9.76
N SER A 69 -10.47 -1.35 8.44
CA SER A 69 -11.63 -1.16 7.56
C SER A 69 -12.62 -2.34 7.54
N VAL A 70 -12.14 -3.58 7.78
CA VAL A 70 -12.98 -4.79 7.71
C VAL A 70 -14.10 -4.81 8.75
N PRO A 71 -13.87 -4.53 10.05
CA PRO A 71 -14.94 -4.51 11.03
C PRO A 71 -16.03 -3.48 10.70
N LEU A 72 -15.63 -2.28 10.27
CA LEU A 72 -16.53 -1.19 9.92
C LEU A 72 -17.35 -1.48 8.65
N SER A 73 -16.74 -2.03 7.62
CA SER A 73 -17.46 -2.46 6.42
C SER A 73 -18.44 -3.59 6.70
N ARG A 74 -18.09 -4.52 7.60
CA ARG A 74 -19.00 -5.57 8.06
C ARG A 74 -20.20 -5.02 8.81
N THR A 75 -20.02 -4.04 9.70
CA THR A 75 -21.14 -3.45 10.45
C THR A 75 -22.13 -2.77 9.50
N ILE A 76 -21.64 -1.99 8.52
CA ILE A 76 -22.48 -1.41 7.46
C ILE A 76 -23.23 -2.49 6.69
N GLY A 77 -22.52 -3.55 6.27
CA GLY A 77 -23.12 -4.68 5.57
C GLY A 77 -24.24 -5.35 6.37
N CYS A 78 -24.04 -5.53 7.68
CA CYS A 78 -25.05 -6.08 8.59
C CYS A 78 -26.29 -5.18 8.72
N ILE A 79 -26.11 -3.87 8.91
CA ILE A 79 -27.23 -2.93 9.02
C ILE A 79 -28.03 -2.91 7.70
N ARG A 80 -27.34 -2.90 6.55
CA ARG A 80 -27.97 -2.95 5.23
C ARG A 80 -28.75 -4.25 5.00
N GLY A 81 -28.17 -5.39 5.37
CA GLY A 81 -28.81 -6.69 5.27
C GLY A 81 -30.06 -6.78 6.12
N ARG A 82 -30.01 -6.26 7.36
CA ARG A 82 -31.16 -6.23 8.28
C ARG A 82 -32.28 -5.33 7.75
N ALA A 83 -31.96 -4.12 7.32
CA ALA A 83 -32.95 -3.21 6.74
C ALA A 83 -33.59 -3.82 5.49
N ALA A 84 -32.81 -4.42 4.58
CA ALA A 84 -33.34 -5.08 3.39
C ALA A 84 -34.26 -6.26 3.73
N ALA A 85 -33.90 -7.07 4.73
CA ALA A 85 -34.73 -8.19 5.19
C ALA A 85 -36.05 -7.71 5.81
N LEU A 86 -36.02 -6.65 6.62
CA LEU A 86 -37.21 -6.03 7.19
C LEU A 86 -38.10 -5.43 6.10
N LEU A 87 -37.52 -4.75 5.10
CA LEU A 87 -38.29 -4.23 3.97
C LEU A 87 -38.98 -5.37 3.22
N ALA A 88 -38.25 -6.46 2.94
CA ALA A 88 -38.81 -7.64 2.29
C ALA A 88 -39.97 -8.25 3.10
N PHE A 89 -39.83 -8.33 4.43
CA PHE A 89 -40.89 -8.79 5.32
C PHE A 89 -42.14 -7.90 5.23
N LEU A 90 -41.98 -6.58 5.30
CA LEU A 90 -43.09 -5.62 5.20
C LEU A 90 -43.74 -5.63 3.82
N THR A 91 -42.99 -5.88 2.74
CA THR A 91 -43.60 -6.02 1.40
C THR A 91 -44.46 -7.28 1.28
N LEU A 92 -44.15 -8.34 2.03
CA LEU A 92 -44.92 -9.59 2.03
C LEU A 92 -46.14 -9.51 2.98
N TYR A 93 -45.98 -8.79 4.09
CA TYR A 93 -46.99 -8.56 5.12
C TYR A 93 -47.17 -7.05 5.33
N PRO A 94 -47.91 -6.37 4.44
CA PRO A 94 -48.02 -4.92 4.46
C PRO A 94 -48.64 -4.46 5.79
N PRO A 95 -47.92 -3.64 6.58
CA PRO A 95 -48.49 -3.03 7.76
C PRO A 95 -49.61 -2.06 7.35
N SER A 96 -50.60 -1.85 8.22
CA SER A 96 -51.58 -0.77 8.09
C SER A 96 -50.96 0.65 8.04
N SER A 97 -49.66 0.80 8.36
CA SER A 97 -48.93 2.08 8.32
C SER A 97 -47.82 2.08 7.26
N ALA A 98 -48.10 2.73 6.13
CA ALA A 98 -47.13 2.92 5.04
C ALA A 98 -45.84 3.67 5.49
N SER A 99 -45.95 4.47 6.56
CA SER A 99 -44.84 5.28 7.12
C SER A 99 -43.58 4.47 7.44
N VAL A 100 -43.71 3.24 7.95
CA VAL A 100 -42.53 2.45 8.34
C VAL A 100 -41.78 1.92 7.12
N GLU A 101 -42.49 1.61 6.03
CA GLU A 101 -41.88 1.15 4.79
C GLU A 101 -41.05 2.28 4.14
N ASP A 102 -41.61 3.49 4.08
CA ASP A 102 -40.94 4.67 3.53
C ASP A 102 -39.70 5.03 4.35
N GLU A 103 -39.81 5.04 5.68
CA GLU A 103 -38.67 5.29 6.59
C GLU A 103 -37.54 4.26 6.39
N LEU A 104 -37.87 3.00 6.07
CA LEU A 104 -36.90 1.95 5.80
C LEU A 104 -36.21 2.13 4.45
N ARG A 105 -36.96 2.56 3.42
CA ARG A 105 -36.40 2.88 2.10
C ARG A 105 -35.45 4.07 2.18
N ASP A 106 -35.83 5.09 2.94
CA ASP A 106 -34.97 6.24 3.23
C ASP A 106 -33.69 5.81 3.96
N LEU A 107 -33.81 4.97 5.00
CA LEU A 107 -32.64 4.44 5.71
C LEU A 107 -31.71 3.66 4.78
N ILE A 108 -32.24 2.84 3.88
CA ILE A 108 -31.45 2.10 2.88
C ILE A 108 -30.75 3.05 1.90
N SER A 109 -31.42 4.13 1.50
CA SER A 109 -30.85 5.18 0.66
C SER A 109 -29.73 5.91 1.38
N ASP A 110 -29.95 6.35 2.62
CA ASP A 110 -28.95 7.01 3.46
C ASP A 110 -27.71 6.13 3.64
N MET A 111 -27.89 4.83 3.93
CA MET A 111 -26.80 3.87 4.04
C MET A 111 -26.03 3.65 2.72
N SER A 112 -26.68 3.83 1.58
CA SER A 112 -26.04 3.71 0.27
C SER A 112 -25.17 4.92 -0.08
N ALA A 113 -25.45 6.07 0.54
CA ALA A 113 -24.71 7.32 0.36
C ALA A 113 -23.49 7.42 1.29
N VAL A 114 -23.38 6.58 2.33
CA VAL A 114 -22.24 6.59 3.25
C VAL A 114 -20.93 6.30 2.51
N ARG A 115 -20.01 7.26 2.53
CA ARG A 115 -18.70 7.15 1.88
C ARG A 115 -17.66 6.58 2.84
N ARG A 116 -16.60 5.99 2.29
CA ARG A 116 -15.48 5.42 3.05
C ARG A 116 -14.87 6.44 4.02
N ASP A 117 -14.73 7.68 3.56
CA ASP A 117 -14.07 8.77 4.28
C ASP A 117 -14.86 9.26 5.51
N GLN A 118 -16.15 8.92 5.59
CA GLN A 118 -17.02 9.24 6.73
C GLN A 118 -16.96 8.17 7.83
N VAL A 119 -16.40 7.00 7.50
CA VAL A 119 -16.44 5.81 8.36
C VAL A 119 -15.05 5.44 8.85
N LEU A 120 -14.05 5.51 7.97
CA LEU A 120 -12.69 5.19 8.33
C LEU A 120 -12.02 6.39 9.02
N PRO A 121 -11.14 6.12 10.00
CA PRO A 121 -10.29 7.15 10.55
C PRO A 121 -9.41 7.77 9.46
N GLU A 122 -8.96 8.99 9.72
CA GLU A 122 -7.97 9.65 8.88
C GLU A 122 -6.67 8.87 8.87
N ASP A 123 -6.06 8.77 7.70
CA ASP A 123 -4.74 8.17 7.53
C ASP A 123 -3.68 9.16 8.02
N GLU A 124 -3.36 9.10 9.31
CA GLU A 124 -2.37 9.97 9.96
C GLU A 124 -0.97 9.78 9.38
N GLU A 125 -0.61 8.56 8.94
CA GLU A 125 0.67 8.28 8.29
C GLU A 125 0.75 9.03 6.96
N ARG A 126 -0.31 9.00 6.14
CA ARG A 126 -0.37 9.77 4.90
C ARG A 126 -0.31 11.28 5.16
N VAL A 127 -1.08 11.79 6.12
CA VAL A 127 -1.07 13.23 6.45
C VAL A 127 0.31 13.66 6.95
N GLN A 128 0.96 12.83 7.76
CA GLN A 128 2.29 13.11 8.26
C GLN A 128 3.34 12.99 7.16
N HIS A 129 3.25 12.00 6.28
CA HIS A 129 4.13 11.86 5.12
C HIS A 129 3.99 13.05 4.18
N GLU A 130 2.78 13.51 3.88
CA GLU A 130 2.54 14.73 3.08
C GLU A 130 3.10 15.97 3.77
N ARG A 131 3.08 16.02 5.10
CA ARG A 131 3.66 17.10 5.90
C ARG A 131 5.19 17.06 5.98
N GLU A 132 5.77 15.86 6.01
CA GLU A 132 7.20 15.60 6.14
C GLU A 132 7.95 15.59 4.80
N ASP A 133 7.31 15.20 3.69
CA ASP A 133 7.88 15.18 2.32
C ASP A 133 8.21 16.58 1.77
N HIS A 134 7.95 17.64 2.55
CA HIS A 134 8.52 18.95 2.31
C HIS A 134 10.01 19.06 2.71
N LEU A 135 10.59 18.05 3.37
CA LEU A 135 12.01 18.00 3.70
C LEU A 135 12.77 16.85 2.99
N ALA A 136 13.47 17.24 1.93
CA ALA A 136 14.86 16.90 1.65
C ALA A 136 15.23 15.42 1.33
N PHE A 137 15.00 15.04 0.08
CA PHE A 137 16.06 14.36 -0.69
C PHE A 137 16.46 15.27 -1.86
N GLU A 138 17.45 16.15 -1.63
CA GLU A 138 18.15 16.84 -2.72
C GLU A 138 18.99 15.82 -3.50
N LEU A 139 18.36 15.08 -4.42
CA LEU A 139 19.10 14.52 -5.55
C LEU A 139 19.39 15.66 -6.52
N ASP A 140 20.63 15.72 -7.04
CA ASP A 140 21.06 16.68 -8.07
C ASP A 140 19.94 16.96 -9.09
N THR A 141 19.54 18.22 -9.14
CA THR A 141 18.46 18.72 -9.98
C THR A 141 18.93 18.76 -11.43
N ASN A 142 18.51 17.79 -12.24
CA ASN A 142 18.56 17.93 -13.70
C ASN A 142 17.38 18.80 -14.16
N HIS A 143 17.56 19.61 -15.21
CA HIS A 143 16.53 20.49 -15.78
C HIS A 143 15.18 19.81 -16.10
N TYR A 144 15.19 18.50 -16.37
CA TYR A 144 13.98 17.71 -16.55
C TYR A 144 13.12 17.58 -15.28
N ARG A 145 13.75 17.52 -14.10
CA ARG A 145 13.05 17.49 -12.81
C ARG A 145 12.49 18.85 -12.40
N GLU A 146 13.17 19.93 -12.78
CA GLU A 146 12.68 21.29 -12.52
C GLU A 146 11.35 21.57 -13.24
N MET A 147 11.23 21.15 -14.51
CA MET A 147 9.97 21.24 -15.25
C MET A 147 8.88 20.35 -14.63
N GLU A 148 9.22 19.13 -14.19
CA GLU A 148 8.26 18.23 -13.55
C GLU A 148 7.75 18.78 -12.20
N ASN A 149 8.62 19.46 -11.44
CA ASN A 149 8.25 20.11 -10.18
C ASN A 149 7.36 21.34 -10.41
N LEU A 150 7.59 22.10 -11.48
CA LEU A 150 6.74 23.23 -11.88
C LEU A 150 5.33 22.76 -12.31
N ASP A 151 5.25 21.68 -13.09
CA ASP A 151 3.96 21.09 -13.49
C ASP A 151 3.17 20.59 -12.27
N LYS A 152 3.83 19.96 -11.29
CA LYS A 152 3.20 19.52 -10.03
C LYS A 152 2.71 20.70 -9.17
N ALA A 153 3.49 21.77 -9.08
CA ALA A 153 3.10 22.97 -8.34
C ALA A 153 1.90 23.70 -8.97
N LEU A 154 1.71 23.58 -10.28
CA LEU A 154 0.54 24.10 -10.98
C LEU A 154 -0.70 23.21 -10.79
N ASP A 155 -0.54 21.90 -10.66
CA ASP A 155 -1.64 20.96 -10.39
C ASP A 155 -2.17 21.06 -8.95
N THR A 156 -1.31 21.38 -7.98
CA THR A 156 -1.72 21.58 -6.57
C THR A 156 -2.48 22.88 -6.35
N LEU A 157 -2.12 23.96 -7.04
CA LEU A 157 -2.84 25.24 -6.97
C LEU A 157 -4.29 25.14 -7.53
N GLY A 158 -4.57 24.13 -8.35
CA GLY A 158 -5.91 23.86 -8.89
C GLY A 158 -6.85 23.10 -7.95
N LYS A 159 -6.37 22.58 -6.81
CA LYS A 159 -7.10 21.61 -5.96
C LYS A 159 -7.50 22.13 -4.57
N GLU A 160 -7.20 23.37 -4.20
CA GLU A 160 -7.49 23.96 -2.86
C GLU A 160 -8.98 24.26 -2.57
N ALA A 161 -9.93 23.58 -3.22
CA ALA A 161 -11.36 23.90 -3.14
C ALA A 161 -12.27 22.74 -2.71
N ASP A 162 -11.79 21.76 -1.94
CA ASP A 162 -12.67 20.79 -1.30
C ASP A 162 -12.55 20.88 0.23
N GLU A 163 -13.66 21.33 0.83
CA GLU A 163 -13.86 21.56 2.26
C GLU A 163 -13.57 20.32 3.12
N GLU A 164 -13.08 20.59 4.34
CA GLU A 164 -13.04 19.63 5.46
C GLU A 164 -14.43 19.02 5.71
N VAL A 165 -14.70 17.88 5.10
CA VAL A 165 -15.81 17.02 5.47
C VAL A 165 -15.52 16.48 6.88
N LYS A 166 -16.12 17.12 7.89
CA LYS A 166 -16.08 16.63 9.28
C LYS A 166 -16.49 15.15 9.30
N LYS A 167 -15.53 14.30 9.64
CA LYS A 167 -15.69 12.85 9.70
C LYS A 167 -16.49 12.50 10.95
N ASP A 168 -17.79 12.38 10.80
CA ASP A 168 -18.66 11.98 11.90
C ASP A 168 -18.60 10.45 12.07
N LEU A 169 -17.66 9.97 12.90
CA LEU A 169 -17.63 8.59 13.40
C LEU A 169 -18.97 8.13 14.02
N LYS A 170 -19.85 9.09 14.35
CA LYS A 170 -21.20 8.88 14.87
C LYS A 170 -22.22 8.43 13.84
N VAL A 171 -21.94 8.56 12.54
CA VAL A 171 -22.88 8.20 11.47
C VAL A 171 -23.32 6.74 11.58
N LEU A 172 -22.40 5.82 11.90
CA LEU A 172 -22.74 4.40 12.07
C LEU A 172 -23.61 4.15 13.30
N GLU A 173 -23.33 4.80 14.41
CA GLU A 173 -24.12 4.67 15.64
C GLU A 173 -25.54 5.22 15.45
N GLU A 174 -25.67 6.35 14.75
CA GLU A 174 -26.95 6.97 14.42
C GLU A 174 -27.80 6.08 13.49
N LEU A 175 -27.19 5.54 12.44
CA LEU A 175 -27.85 4.61 11.52
C LEU A 175 -28.29 3.32 12.24
N GLN A 176 -27.43 2.78 13.11
CA GLN A 176 -27.74 1.61 13.90
C GLN A 176 -28.90 1.86 14.88
N LYS A 177 -28.91 3.02 15.55
CA LYS A 177 -29.98 3.42 16.45
C LYS A 177 -31.30 3.56 15.70
N ARG A 178 -31.29 4.23 14.56
CA ARG A 178 -32.47 4.40 13.69
C ARG A 178 -33.04 3.05 13.25
N LEU A 179 -32.19 2.08 12.92
CA LEU A 179 -32.61 0.70 12.61
C LEU A 179 -33.25 0.01 13.82
N GLN A 180 -32.66 0.13 15.01
CA GLN A 180 -33.21 -0.48 16.24
C GLN A 180 -34.59 0.09 16.61
N ASP A 181 -34.77 1.40 16.44
CA ASP A 181 -36.06 2.06 16.68
C ASP A 181 -37.15 1.54 15.73
N LEU A 182 -36.81 1.35 14.44
CA LEU A 182 -37.71 0.77 13.44
C LEU A 182 -38.02 -0.71 13.73
N GLU A 183 -37.03 -1.50 14.11
CA GLU A 183 -37.23 -2.89 14.53
C GLU A 183 -38.15 -3.00 15.75
N GLY A 184 -37.99 -2.11 16.73
CA GLY A 184 -38.87 -2.05 17.91
C GLY A 184 -40.32 -1.78 17.54
N ARG A 185 -40.56 -0.85 16.61
CA ARG A 185 -41.91 -0.54 16.09
C ARG A 185 -42.54 -1.74 15.38
N ILE A 186 -41.78 -2.42 14.52
CA ILE A 186 -42.25 -3.61 13.80
C ILE A 186 -42.54 -4.78 14.76
N ARG A 187 -41.71 -4.96 15.79
CA ARG A 187 -41.93 -6.02 16.79
C ARG A 187 -43.14 -5.75 17.68
N GLY A 188 -43.37 -4.49 18.06
CA GLY A 188 -44.55 -4.08 18.82
C GLY A 188 -45.85 -4.41 18.08
N TRP A 189 -45.87 -4.22 16.77
CA TRP A 189 -47.00 -4.59 15.91
C TRP A 189 -47.32 -6.08 15.92
N SER A 190 -46.30 -6.93 15.91
CA SER A 190 -46.48 -8.39 15.92
C SER A 190 -47.05 -8.94 17.23
N SER A 191 -47.14 -8.14 18.30
CA SER A 191 -47.64 -8.58 19.61
C SER A 191 -49.08 -8.18 19.92
N ASP A 192 -49.68 -7.32 19.10
CA ASP A 192 -51.06 -6.83 19.28
C ASP A 192 -52.12 -7.59 18.42
N ASP A 193 -51.67 -8.55 17.59
CA ASP A 193 -52.51 -9.54 16.89
C ASP A 193 -52.44 -10.93 17.58
#